data_AF-A0A1E7F0C9-F1
#
_entry.id   AF-A0A1E7F0C9-F1
#
_cell.length_a   1.000
_cell.length_b   1.000
_cell.length_c   1.000
_cell.angle_alpha   90.00
_cell.angle_beta   90.00
_cell.angle_gamma   90.00
#
_symmetry.space_group_name_H-M   'P 1'
#
loop_
_entity.id
_entity.type
_entity.pdbx_description
1 polymer ?
#
loop_
_entity_poly.entity_id
_entity_poly.type
_entity_poly.pdbx_seq_one_letter_code
_entity_poly.pdbx_strand_id
1 'polypeptide(L)'
;MDDHPNIDNNEDDEQQQEAQADEQENIDAAAAIAAAAAAAAAAETKQRHLKIDSVLERKEKFPFRNRKKIDGLIKEFLEKFGYAAAAIAAAATKQRHLKIDSVLARKGKFPLRNRKKINVLIEEFLVKLEDDIHDMFFENELDEADIYVGLDSDRDTEDEVETAIRFFPEVLSRGKPFFPEGILYYPIQELAVANDAHNDDGIWQCNVKTVSFIPIVARLAIEFDSFEEDKRGGLLCLDRDGDYVLHLLMLPSETLKNLGGKYRAIDDKYLQVLIQLRKLGLLKKEDIQRYNLLHYLCGVRGEDYSTEKRLRFLVEWDPNALTQADRFGQLPLDLVGSIQGFQVLFEYGIRYFPKKKGISFLFHKPNSLWLLTTFQYACNKFGGEKVKKSIEDTLVRYSSSTPINSADALLSAAIDETVHLDGVYFLLRREPDMLHKLLSSLPSASTSTSTAVADCDININCINDTTDEVNSRKEKDRKRKRCIIS
;
A
#
# COMPACT_ATOMS: atom_id res chain seq x y z
N MET A 1 -82.17 -56.77 5.62
CA MET A 1 -81.06 -56.33 6.49
C MET A 1 -79.85 -56.46 5.63
N ASP A 2 -79.27 -55.34 5.22
CA ASP A 2 -77.85 -55.11 4.94
C ASP A 2 -77.75 -53.75 4.24
N ASP A 3 -77.94 -52.71 5.07
CA ASP A 3 -77.60 -51.32 4.74
C ASP A 3 -76.08 -51.19 4.83
N HIS A 4 -75.40 -51.24 3.69
CA HIS A 4 -73.99 -50.85 3.59
C HIS A 4 -73.92 -49.34 3.36
N PRO A 5 -73.34 -48.55 4.29
CA PRO A 5 -73.17 -47.12 4.11
C PRO A 5 -72.10 -46.88 3.05
N ASN A 6 -72.47 -46.11 2.03
CA ASN A 6 -71.64 -45.63 0.94
C ASN A 6 -70.68 -44.55 1.49
N ILE A 7 -69.44 -44.92 1.82
CA ILE A 7 -68.45 -44.07 2.51
C ILE A 7 -67.36 -43.53 1.55
N ASP A 8 -67.35 -43.90 0.26
CA ASP A 8 -66.17 -43.73 -0.61
C ASP A 8 -66.05 -42.41 -1.41
N ASN A 9 -66.78 -41.34 -1.09
CA ASN A 9 -66.73 -40.10 -1.89
C ASN A 9 -66.11 -38.86 -1.20
N ASN A 10 -65.55 -38.99 0.01
CA ASN A 10 -65.01 -37.83 0.75
C ASN A 10 -63.50 -37.58 0.56
N GLU A 11 -62.71 -38.56 0.10
CA GLU A 11 -61.25 -38.37 -0.05
C GLU A 11 -60.87 -37.51 -1.26
N ASP A 12 -61.65 -37.54 -2.35
CA ASP A 12 -61.38 -36.75 -3.55
C ASP A 12 -61.64 -35.25 -3.35
N ASP A 13 -62.59 -34.89 -2.48
CA ASP A 13 -62.92 -33.49 -2.16
C ASP A 13 -61.86 -32.86 -1.24
N GLU A 14 -61.25 -33.63 -0.33
CA GLU A 14 -60.14 -33.16 0.51
C GLU A 14 -58.88 -32.92 -0.32
N GLN A 15 -58.55 -33.81 -1.26
CA GLN A 15 -57.38 -33.63 -2.15
C GLN A 15 -57.55 -32.44 -3.11
N GLN A 16 -58.76 -32.16 -3.58
CA GLN A 16 -59.01 -30.95 -4.38
C GLN A 16 -58.91 -29.67 -3.56
N GLN A 17 -59.36 -29.67 -2.31
CA GLN A 17 -59.24 -28.51 -1.42
C GLN A 17 -57.78 -28.25 -1.04
N GLU A 18 -56.98 -29.29 -0.79
CA GLU A 18 -55.55 -29.17 -0.52
C GLU A 18 -54.79 -28.61 -1.74
N ALA A 19 -55.07 -29.12 -2.95
CA ALA A 19 -54.45 -28.60 -4.17
C ALA A 19 -54.82 -27.13 -4.47
N GLN A 20 -56.06 -26.71 -4.19
CA GLN A 20 -56.47 -25.32 -4.32
C GLN A 20 -55.83 -24.41 -3.27
N ALA A 21 -55.65 -24.91 -2.05
CA ALA A 21 -54.95 -24.18 -0.99
C ALA A 21 -53.47 -23.96 -1.35
N ASP A 22 -52.79 -24.99 -1.87
CA ASP A 22 -51.40 -24.90 -2.32
C ASP A 22 -51.24 -23.96 -3.53
N GLU A 23 -52.17 -23.98 -4.49
CA GLU A 23 -52.15 -23.05 -5.62
C GLU A 23 -52.35 -21.61 -5.16
N GLN A 24 -53.29 -21.37 -4.23
CA GLN A 24 -53.53 -20.04 -3.67
C GLN A 24 -52.33 -19.55 -2.84
N GLU A 25 -51.69 -20.42 -2.04
CA GLU A 25 -50.47 -20.08 -1.30
C GLU A 25 -49.32 -19.69 -2.25
N ASN A 26 -49.16 -20.42 -3.36
CA ASN A 26 -48.15 -20.10 -4.37
C ASN A 26 -48.43 -18.76 -5.08
N ILE A 27 -49.70 -18.47 -5.39
CA ILE A 27 -50.11 -17.18 -5.98
C ILE A 27 -49.83 -16.04 -5.00
N ASP A 28 -50.18 -16.21 -3.73
CA ASP A 28 -49.98 -15.20 -2.70
C ASP A 28 -48.49 -14.97 -2.42
N ALA A 29 -47.68 -16.04 -2.40
CA ALA A 29 -46.22 -15.95 -2.29
C ALA A 29 -45.61 -15.21 -3.49
N ALA A 30 -46.04 -15.52 -4.72
CA ALA A 30 -45.57 -14.82 -5.92
C ALA A 30 -45.96 -13.33 -5.92
N ALA A 31 -47.18 -13.00 -5.48
CA ALA A 31 -47.64 -11.63 -5.34
C ALA A 31 -46.83 -10.87 -4.29
N ALA A 32 -46.52 -11.50 -3.15
CA ALA A 32 -45.68 -10.91 -2.10
C ALA A 32 -44.25 -10.64 -2.59
N ILE A 33 -43.64 -11.56 -3.34
CA ILE A 33 -42.32 -11.39 -3.96
C ILE A 33 -42.34 -10.22 -4.96
N ALA A 34 -43.36 -10.15 -5.82
CA ALA A 34 -43.50 -9.07 -6.79
C ALA A 34 -43.69 -7.70 -6.11
N ALA A 35 -44.49 -7.64 -5.05
CA ALA A 35 -44.70 -6.43 -4.26
C ALA A 35 -43.40 -5.99 -3.55
N ALA A 36 -42.64 -6.93 -2.98
CA ALA A 36 -41.35 -6.65 -2.36
C ALA A 36 -40.31 -6.13 -3.38
N ALA A 37 -40.25 -6.74 -4.56
CA ALA A 37 -39.37 -6.29 -5.65
C ALA A 37 -39.74 -4.88 -6.14
N ALA A 38 -41.04 -4.59 -6.28
CA ALA A 38 -41.52 -3.26 -6.66
C ALA A 38 -41.21 -2.19 -5.59
N ALA A 39 -41.37 -2.54 -4.31
CA ALA A 39 -41.02 -1.66 -3.19
C ALA A 39 -39.52 -1.39 -3.14
N ALA A 40 -38.68 -2.41 -3.36
CA ALA A 40 -37.23 -2.27 -3.45
C ALA A 40 -36.82 -1.35 -4.61
N ALA A 41 -37.37 -1.56 -5.81
CA ALA A 41 -37.09 -0.70 -6.98
C ALA A 41 -37.53 0.76 -6.76
N ALA A 42 -38.65 0.99 -6.06
CA ALA A 42 -39.12 2.32 -5.70
C ALA A 42 -38.21 3.00 -4.66
N ALA A 43 -37.75 2.24 -3.66
CA ALA A 43 -36.80 2.72 -2.66
C ALA A 43 -35.45 3.11 -3.30
N GLU A 44 -34.94 2.26 -4.19
CA GLU A 44 -33.70 2.52 -4.94
C GLU A 44 -33.83 3.78 -5.81
N THR A 45 -34.95 3.91 -6.55
CA THR A 45 -35.25 5.12 -7.32
C THR A 45 -35.22 6.38 -6.45
N LYS A 46 -35.82 6.31 -5.25
CA LYS A 46 -35.84 7.43 -4.30
C LYS A 46 -34.43 7.74 -3.80
N GLN A 47 -33.62 6.72 -3.50
CA GLN A 47 -32.23 6.88 -3.07
C GLN A 47 -31.38 7.56 -4.16
N ARG A 48 -31.53 7.16 -5.42
CA ARG A 48 -30.82 7.78 -6.56
C ARG A 48 -31.13 9.28 -6.70
N HIS A 49 -32.38 9.69 -6.48
CA HIS A 49 -32.72 11.12 -6.49
C HIS A 49 -32.03 11.88 -5.36
N LEU A 50 -32.12 11.36 -4.12
CA LEU A 50 -31.49 11.99 -2.96
C LEU A 50 -29.98 12.12 -3.17
N LYS A 51 -29.37 11.12 -3.84
CA LYS A 51 -27.96 11.16 -4.23
C LYS A 51 -27.66 12.30 -5.18
N ILE A 52 -28.45 12.51 -6.23
CA ILE A 52 -28.28 13.66 -7.15
C ILE A 52 -28.49 14.99 -6.45
N ASP A 53 -29.57 15.14 -5.68
CA ASP A 53 -29.84 16.39 -4.94
C ASP A 53 -28.63 16.75 -4.07
N SER A 54 -28.03 15.76 -3.41
CA SER A 54 -26.84 15.95 -2.59
C SER A 54 -25.58 16.26 -3.41
N VAL A 55 -25.38 15.65 -4.59
CA VAL A 55 -24.28 16.01 -5.51
C VAL A 55 -24.40 17.46 -5.94
N LEU A 56 -25.60 17.91 -6.31
CA LEU A 56 -25.84 19.29 -6.76
C LEU A 56 -25.64 20.32 -5.64
N GLU A 57 -26.10 20.00 -4.43
CA GLU A 57 -25.90 20.83 -3.24
C GLU A 57 -24.41 20.97 -2.88
N ARG A 58 -23.65 19.89 -3.01
CA ARG A 58 -22.23 19.83 -2.60
C ARG A 58 -21.25 19.99 -3.75
N LYS A 59 -21.68 20.39 -4.95
CA LYS A 59 -20.82 20.47 -6.14
C LYS A 59 -19.52 21.23 -5.88
N GLU A 60 -19.55 22.36 -5.16
CA GLU A 60 -18.34 23.15 -4.88
C GLU A 60 -17.32 22.44 -3.96
N LYS A 61 -17.70 21.31 -3.36
CA LYS A 61 -16.84 20.42 -2.58
C LYS A 61 -16.35 19.22 -3.39
N PHE A 62 -16.52 19.19 -4.71
CA PHE A 62 -15.90 18.17 -5.55
C PHE A 62 -14.56 18.66 -6.12
N PRO A 63 -13.63 17.75 -6.44
CA PRO A 63 -12.40 18.10 -7.13
C PRO A 63 -12.70 18.89 -8.41
N PHE A 64 -11.78 19.75 -8.80
CA PHE A 64 -12.00 20.72 -9.88
C PHE A 64 -12.46 20.07 -11.19
N ARG A 65 -11.86 18.93 -11.54
CA ARG A 65 -12.26 18.13 -12.71
C ARG A 65 -13.72 17.70 -12.62
N ASN A 66 -14.12 17.09 -11.51
CA ASN A 66 -15.49 16.59 -11.36
C ASN A 66 -16.51 17.74 -11.34
N ARG A 67 -16.15 18.93 -10.86
CA ARG A 67 -17.02 20.11 -10.97
C ARG A 67 -17.34 20.47 -12.42
N LYS A 68 -16.33 20.46 -13.29
CA LYS A 68 -16.52 20.66 -14.74
C LYS A 68 -17.35 19.55 -15.35
N LYS A 69 -17.11 18.30 -14.95
CA LYS A 69 -17.90 17.15 -15.42
C LYS A 69 -19.38 17.29 -15.04
N ILE A 70 -19.66 17.63 -13.78
CA ILE A 70 -21.01 17.89 -13.28
C ILE A 70 -21.69 18.97 -14.14
N ASP A 71 -21.02 20.08 -14.45
CA ASP A 71 -21.58 21.12 -15.32
C ASP A 71 -21.92 20.62 -16.74
N GLY A 72 -21.06 19.77 -17.30
CA GLY A 72 -21.29 19.11 -18.58
C GLY A 72 -22.51 18.17 -18.55
N LEU A 73 -22.62 17.35 -17.50
CA LEU A 73 -23.74 16.42 -17.33
C LEU A 73 -25.06 17.14 -17.06
N ILE A 74 -25.05 18.24 -16.30
CA ILE A 74 -26.20 19.12 -16.10
C ILE A 74 -26.69 19.70 -17.43
N LYS A 75 -25.75 20.13 -18.27
CA LYS A 75 -26.07 20.62 -19.62
C LYS A 75 -26.72 19.54 -20.47
N GLU A 76 -26.12 18.34 -20.53
CA GLU A 76 -26.64 17.20 -21.28
C GLU A 76 -28.06 16.81 -20.80
N PHE A 77 -28.27 16.78 -19.48
CA PHE A 77 -29.57 16.50 -18.87
C PHE A 77 -30.64 17.48 -19.34
N LEU A 78 -30.36 18.79 -19.28
CA LEU A 78 -31.31 19.84 -19.70
C LEU A 78 -31.60 19.79 -21.21
N GLU A 79 -30.60 19.52 -22.04
CA GLU A 79 -30.77 19.38 -23.50
C GLU A 79 -31.69 18.19 -23.84
N LYS A 80 -31.51 17.04 -23.17
CA LYS A 80 -32.37 15.86 -23.34
C LYS A 80 -33.83 16.10 -22.87
N PHE A 81 -34.08 17.13 -22.06
CA PHE A 81 -35.42 17.60 -21.68
C PHE A 81 -36.04 18.62 -22.64
N GLY A 82 -35.34 19.00 -23.71
CA GLY A 82 -35.86 19.92 -24.72
C GLY A 82 -35.75 21.40 -24.33
N TYR A 83 -34.91 21.74 -23.34
CA TYR A 83 -34.56 23.13 -23.10
C TYR A 83 -33.64 23.61 -24.24
N ALA A 84 -34.02 24.70 -24.93
CA ALA A 84 -33.29 25.19 -26.09
C ALA A 84 -31.85 25.60 -25.73
N ALA A 85 -30.88 25.21 -26.56
CA ALA A 85 -29.44 25.49 -26.35
C ALA A 85 -29.14 26.99 -26.11
N ALA A 86 -29.89 27.89 -26.75
CA ALA A 86 -29.76 29.34 -26.54
C ALA A 86 -30.16 29.80 -25.12
N ALA A 87 -31.19 29.19 -24.54
CA ALA A 87 -31.61 29.47 -23.16
C ALA A 87 -30.68 28.80 -22.12
N ILE A 88 -29.93 27.78 -22.52
CA ILE A 88 -28.92 27.10 -21.70
C ILE A 88 -27.60 27.90 -21.70
N ALA A 89 -27.19 28.46 -22.83
CA ALA A 89 -25.96 29.27 -22.96
C ALA A 89 -26.03 30.60 -22.19
N ALA A 90 -27.20 31.24 -22.14
CA ALA A 90 -27.40 32.51 -21.43
C ALA A 90 -27.63 32.36 -19.91
N ALA A 91 -27.99 31.17 -19.43
CA ALA A 91 -28.25 30.91 -18.02
C ALA A 91 -26.95 30.64 -17.26
N ALA A 92 -26.62 31.49 -16.28
CA ALA A 92 -25.52 31.28 -15.36
C ALA A 92 -25.61 29.90 -14.70
N THR A 93 -24.47 29.24 -14.46
CA THR A 93 -24.36 27.86 -13.92
C THR A 93 -25.29 27.60 -12.73
N LYS A 94 -25.41 28.56 -11.81
CA LYS A 94 -26.31 28.51 -10.64
C LYS A 94 -27.78 28.34 -11.02
N GLN A 95 -28.23 28.94 -12.12
CA GLN A 95 -29.60 28.80 -12.62
C GLN A 95 -29.87 27.41 -13.21
N ARG A 96 -28.85 26.71 -13.72
CA ARG A 96 -29.01 25.35 -14.23
C ARG A 96 -29.25 24.34 -13.11
N HIS A 97 -28.54 24.48 -11.98
CA HIS A 97 -28.75 23.64 -10.80
C HIS A 97 -30.19 23.79 -10.28
N LEU A 98 -30.62 25.03 -10.05
CA LEU A 98 -31.99 25.32 -9.58
C LEU A 98 -33.07 24.77 -10.51
N LYS A 99 -32.80 24.71 -11.82
CA LYS A 99 -33.71 24.10 -12.80
C LYS A 99 -33.78 22.58 -12.62
N ILE A 100 -32.65 21.90 -12.44
CA ILE A 100 -32.64 20.45 -12.17
C ILE A 100 -33.34 20.16 -10.85
N ASP A 101 -33.02 20.89 -9.77
CA ASP A 101 -33.67 20.74 -8.46
C ASP A 101 -35.20 20.88 -8.60
N SER A 102 -35.66 21.86 -9.39
CA SER A 102 -37.08 22.06 -9.68
C SER A 102 -37.71 20.90 -10.45
N VAL A 103 -37.00 20.34 -11.44
CA VAL A 103 -37.45 19.15 -12.19
C VAL A 103 -37.54 17.93 -11.27
N LEU A 104 -36.54 17.71 -10.43
CA LEU A 104 -36.48 16.59 -9.48
C LEU A 104 -37.56 16.70 -8.40
N ALA A 105 -37.74 17.88 -7.78
CA ALA A 105 -38.77 18.15 -6.79
C ALA A 105 -40.20 17.96 -7.35
N ARG A 106 -40.41 18.22 -8.65
CA ARG A 106 -41.71 18.07 -9.31
C ARG A 106 -41.90 16.71 -9.98
N LYS A 107 -40.93 15.79 -9.89
CA LYS A 107 -40.97 14.50 -10.60
C LYS A 107 -42.30 13.76 -10.43
N GLY A 108 -42.83 13.69 -9.22
CA GLY A 108 -44.09 12.99 -8.92
C GLY A 108 -45.32 13.51 -9.68
N LYS A 109 -45.27 14.76 -10.16
CA LYS A 109 -46.36 15.43 -10.89
C LYS A 109 -46.29 15.21 -12.41
N PHE A 110 -45.21 14.64 -12.93
CA PHE A 110 -45.07 14.39 -14.37
C PHE A 110 -45.80 13.11 -14.81
N PRO A 111 -46.24 13.03 -16.09
CA PRO A 111 -46.74 11.79 -16.68
C PRO A 111 -45.76 10.63 -16.51
N LEU A 112 -46.27 9.40 -16.42
CA LEU A 112 -45.44 8.19 -16.17
C LEU A 112 -44.27 8.06 -17.15
N ARG A 113 -44.50 8.34 -18.45
CA ARG A 113 -43.45 8.32 -19.49
C ARG A 113 -42.30 9.27 -19.16
N ASN A 114 -42.61 10.48 -18.71
CA ASN A 114 -41.61 11.49 -18.34
C ASN A 114 -40.91 11.10 -17.03
N ARG A 115 -41.62 10.54 -16.05
CA ARG A 115 -41.00 10.02 -14.81
C ARG A 115 -39.97 8.92 -15.08
N LYS A 116 -40.29 7.99 -16.00
CA LYS A 116 -39.36 6.95 -16.44
C LYS A 116 -38.14 7.55 -17.16
N LYS A 117 -38.35 8.54 -18.04
CA LYS A 117 -37.26 9.25 -18.71
C LYS A 117 -36.35 10.01 -17.73
N ILE A 118 -36.93 10.67 -16.71
CA ILE A 118 -36.17 11.32 -15.62
C ILE A 118 -35.29 10.29 -14.91
N ASN A 119 -35.82 9.11 -14.57
CA ASN A 119 -35.03 8.05 -13.93
C ASN A 119 -33.81 7.61 -14.74
N VAL A 120 -34.01 7.34 -16.03
CA VAL A 120 -32.92 6.91 -16.92
C VAL A 120 -31.82 7.98 -16.96
N LEU A 121 -32.20 9.26 -17.06
CA LEU A 121 -31.22 10.35 -17.10
C LEU A 121 -30.48 10.57 -15.78
N ILE A 122 -31.15 10.30 -14.64
CA ILE A 122 -30.54 10.32 -13.31
C ILE A 122 -29.50 9.20 -13.18
N GLU A 123 -29.84 8.00 -13.64
CA GLU A 123 -28.93 6.86 -13.66
C GLU A 123 -27.72 7.12 -14.57
N GLU A 124 -27.95 7.57 -15.80
CA GLU A 124 -26.87 7.97 -16.73
C GLU A 124 -25.96 9.05 -16.12
N PHE A 125 -26.53 10.04 -15.42
CA PHE A 125 -25.76 11.09 -14.75
C PHE A 125 -24.85 10.51 -13.67
N LEU A 126 -25.39 9.65 -12.79
CA LEU A 126 -24.65 9.07 -11.67
C LEU A 126 -23.54 8.14 -12.15
N VAL A 127 -23.83 7.26 -13.12
CA VAL A 127 -22.86 6.33 -13.70
C VAL A 127 -21.70 7.10 -14.35
N LYS A 128 -22.01 8.10 -15.19
CA LYS A 128 -20.96 8.91 -15.84
C LYS A 128 -20.12 9.72 -14.86
N LEU A 129 -20.68 10.13 -13.71
CA LEU A 129 -19.94 10.85 -12.69
C LEU A 129 -19.06 9.89 -11.87
N GLU A 130 -19.57 8.71 -11.53
CA GLU A 130 -18.81 7.64 -10.89
C GLU A 130 -17.60 7.24 -11.75
N ASP A 131 -17.82 7.06 -13.06
CA ASP A 131 -16.76 6.74 -14.02
C ASP A 131 -15.73 7.85 -14.13
N ASP A 132 -16.14 9.11 -14.18
CA ASP A 132 -15.21 10.25 -14.19
C ASP A 132 -14.40 10.38 -12.88
N ILE A 133 -15.00 10.06 -11.72
CA ILE A 133 -14.29 10.04 -10.44
C ILE A 133 -13.27 8.90 -10.42
N HIS A 134 -13.64 7.73 -10.92
CA HIS A 134 -12.73 6.60 -11.01
C HIS A 134 -11.57 6.87 -11.97
N ASP A 135 -11.85 7.35 -13.18
CA ASP A 135 -10.83 7.70 -14.19
C ASP A 135 -9.84 8.75 -13.66
N MET A 136 -10.30 9.69 -12.84
CA MET A 136 -9.46 10.70 -12.21
C MET A 136 -8.32 10.13 -11.34
N PHE A 137 -8.48 8.91 -10.78
CA PHE A 137 -7.41 8.23 -10.05
C PHE A 137 -6.34 7.60 -10.96
N PHE A 138 -6.70 7.26 -12.20
CA PHE A 138 -5.82 6.56 -13.16
C PHE A 138 -5.20 7.49 -14.21
N GLU A 139 -5.72 8.70 -14.39
CA GLU A 139 -5.20 9.67 -15.36
C GLU A 139 -3.95 10.37 -14.82
N ASN A 140 -2.86 9.61 -14.70
CA ASN A 140 -1.58 10.05 -14.17
C ASN A 140 -0.52 10.30 -15.25
N GLU A 141 -0.94 10.39 -16.52
CA GLU A 141 -0.04 10.68 -17.63
C GLU A 141 0.49 12.12 -17.49
N LEU A 142 1.81 12.25 -17.34
CA LEU A 142 2.51 13.53 -17.49
C LEU A 142 2.65 13.83 -18.98
N ASP A 143 1.68 14.52 -19.57
CA ASP A 143 1.85 15.11 -20.91
C ASP A 143 2.75 16.37 -20.81
N GLU A 144 3.51 16.66 -21.86
CA GLU A 144 4.37 17.87 -21.97
C GLU A 144 3.55 19.16 -21.96
N ALA A 145 2.26 19.09 -22.28
CA ALA A 145 1.32 20.19 -22.15
C ALA A 145 0.80 20.27 -20.70
N ASP A 146 0.71 21.48 -20.14
CA ASP A 146 0.22 21.82 -18.78
C ASP A 146 -1.23 21.36 -18.43
N ILE A 147 -1.75 20.33 -19.10
CA ILE A 147 -3.11 19.83 -18.99
C ILE A 147 -3.10 18.49 -18.22
N TYR A 148 -2.57 18.51 -17.00
CA TYR A 148 -2.71 17.36 -16.11
C TYR A 148 -4.20 17.20 -15.69
N VAL A 149 -4.83 16.10 -16.12
CA VAL A 149 -6.28 15.87 -16.01
C VAL A 149 -6.68 15.06 -14.76
N GLY A 150 -5.74 14.35 -14.14
CA GLY A 150 -5.92 13.58 -12.90
C GLY A 150 -6.01 14.44 -11.63
N LEU A 151 -5.91 13.79 -10.47
CA LEU A 151 -5.89 14.43 -9.13
C LEU A 151 -4.61 15.24 -8.87
N ASP A 152 -4.74 16.51 -8.49
CA ASP A 152 -3.57 17.36 -8.25
C ASP A 152 -3.62 18.01 -6.87
N SER A 153 -2.65 17.69 -6.00
CA SER A 153 -2.52 18.24 -4.64
C SER A 153 -2.37 19.77 -4.59
N ASP A 154 -1.97 20.40 -5.70
CA ASP A 154 -1.83 21.85 -5.79
C ASP A 154 -3.18 22.51 -6.15
N ARG A 155 -4.16 21.73 -6.62
CA ARG A 155 -5.46 22.20 -7.11
C ARG A 155 -6.63 21.68 -6.28
N ASP A 156 -6.59 20.42 -5.90
CA ASP A 156 -7.65 19.65 -5.25
C ASP A 156 -7.28 19.44 -3.77
N THR A 157 -8.26 19.60 -2.89
CA THR A 157 -8.09 19.45 -1.43
C THR A 157 -8.47 18.05 -0.95
N GLU A 158 -7.96 17.64 0.22
CA GLU A 158 -8.35 16.36 0.84
C GLU A 158 -9.87 16.27 1.06
N ASP A 159 -10.51 17.37 1.48
CA ASP A 159 -11.97 17.45 1.68
C ASP A 159 -12.74 17.24 0.37
N GLU A 160 -12.22 17.76 -0.75
CA GLU A 160 -12.82 17.56 -2.07
C GLU A 160 -12.74 16.09 -2.50
N VAL A 161 -11.56 15.48 -2.36
CA VAL A 161 -11.34 14.06 -2.68
C VAL A 161 -12.19 13.16 -1.78
N GLU A 162 -12.21 13.43 -0.47
CA GLU A 162 -13.06 12.70 0.49
C GLU A 162 -14.54 12.83 0.13
N THR A 163 -15.00 14.02 -0.24
CA THR A 163 -16.39 14.22 -0.66
C THR A 163 -16.72 13.33 -1.86
N ALA A 164 -15.89 13.35 -2.91
CA ALA A 164 -16.12 12.52 -4.11
C ALA A 164 -16.19 11.02 -3.78
N ILE A 165 -15.27 10.52 -2.96
CA ILE A 165 -15.23 9.12 -2.53
C ILE A 165 -16.46 8.75 -1.69
N ARG A 166 -16.87 9.60 -0.75
CA ARG A 166 -18.07 9.34 0.08
C ARG A 166 -19.35 9.24 -0.73
N PHE A 167 -19.41 9.91 -1.89
CA PHE A 167 -20.52 9.76 -2.83
C PHE A 167 -20.47 8.44 -3.60
N PHE A 168 -19.28 7.94 -3.94
CA PHE A 168 -19.11 6.73 -4.75
C PHE A 168 -18.00 5.86 -4.17
N PRO A 169 -18.21 5.24 -2.98
CA PRO A 169 -17.17 4.47 -2.31
C PRO A 169 -16.69 3.26 -3.12
N GLU A 170 -17.55 2.73 -3.99
CA GLU A 170 -17.27 1.56 -4.84
C GLU A 170 -16.05 1.79 -5.75
N VAL A 171 -15.77 3.04 -6.12
CA VAL A 171 -14.63 3.41 -6.97
C VAL A 171 -13.29 2.96 -6.37
N LEU A 172 -13.18 2.88 -5.03
CA LEU A 172 -11.94 2.48 -4.34
C LEU A 172 -11.54 1.03 -4.61
N SER A 173 -12.54 0.15 -4.74
CA SER A 173 -12.35 -1.29 -4.98
C SER A 173 -12.41 -1.67 -6.46
N ARG A 174 -12.82 -0.72 -7.31
CA ARG A 174 -12.95 -0.94 -8.75
C ARG A 174 -11.56 -0.95 -9.38
N GLY A 175 -11.01 -2.16 -9.57
CA GLY A 175 -9.74 -2.34 -10.24
C GLY A 175 -9.83 -2.12 -11.74
N LYS A 176 -8.82 -1.51 -12.36
CA LYS A 176 -8.68 -1.45 -13.81
C LYS A 176 -7.85 -2.66 -14.28
N PRO A 177 -8.31 -3.46 -15.25
CA PRO A 177 -7.51 -4.55 -15.78
C PRO A 177 -6.33 -3.97 -16.56
N PHE A 178 -5.12 -4.36 -16.16
CA PHE A 178 -3.92 -4.06 -16.94
C PHE A 178 -3.73 -5.17 -17.98
N PHE A 179 -3.89 -4.83 -19.25
CA PHE A 179 -3.67 -5.75 -20.35
C PHE A 179 -2.16 -5.94 -20.59
N PRO A 180 -1.69 -7.16 -20.90
CA PRO A 180 -2.46 -8.38 -21.19
C PRO A 180 -2.67 -9.33 -19.98
N GLU A 181 -2.13 -9.03 -18.81
CA GLU A 181 -1.93 -10.02 -17.73
C GLU A 181 -3.14 -10.19 -16.80
N GLY A 182 -4.18 -9.35 -16.93
CA GLY A 182 -5.42 -9.48 -16.15
C GLY A 182 -5.25 -9.15 -14.67
N ILE A 183 -4.11 -8.58 -14.28
CA ILE A 183 -3.88 -8.07 -12.93
C ILE A 183 -4.65 -6.76 -12.78
N LEU A 184 -5.38 -6.63 -11.68
CA LEU A 184 -6.20 -5.47 -11.37
C LEU A 184 -5.38 -4.44 -10.61
N TYR A 185 -5.32 -3.22 -11.14
CA TYR A 185 -4.76 -2.06 -10.44
C TYR A 185 -5.86 -1.33 -9.70
N TYR A 186 -5.66 -1.13 -8.39
CA TYR A 186 -6.56 -0.35 -7.57
C TYR A 186 -6.16 1.13 -7.59
N PRO A 187 -7.13 2.05 -7.47
CA PRO A 187 -6.88 3.50 -7.46
C PRO A 187 -5.74 3.94 -6.53
N ILE A 188 -5.59 3.33 -5.36
CA ILE A 188 -4.57 3.71 -4.38
C ILE A 188 -3.13 3.45 -4.86
N GLN A 189 -2.92 2.47 -5.75
CA GLN A 189 -1.60 2.17 -6.31
C GLN A 189 -1.16 3.27 -7.29
N GLU A 190 -2.10 3.74 -8.11
CA GLU A 190 -1.93 4.84 -9.06
C GLU A 190 -1.66 6.20 -8.39
N LEU A 191 -2.07 6.36 -7.13
CA LEU A 191 -1.73 7.56 -6.37
C LEU A 191 -0.24 7.61 -5.99
N ALA A 192 0.46 6.48 -5.96
CA ALA A 192 1.87 6.41 -5.60
C ALA A 192 2.79 6.59 -6.81
N VAL A 193 2.38 6.14 -7.99
CA VAL A 193 3.23 6.17 -9.19
C VAL A 193 2.51 6.74 -10.40
N ALA A 194 3.27 7.35 -11.29
CA ALA A 194 2.79 7.88 -12.56
C ALA A 194 3.51 7.15 -13.70
N ASN A 195 2.76 6.83 -14.76
CA ASN A 195 3.34 6.28 -15.98
C ASN A 195 3.88 7.42 -16.83
N ASP A 196 5.13 7.31 -17.25
CA ASP A 196 5.73 8.24 -18.18
C ASP A 196 5.46 7.77 -19.61
N ALA A 197 4.43 8.34 -20.23
CA ALA A 197 4.04 8.00 -21.60
C ALA A 197 5.17 8.24 -22.63
N HIS A 198 6.19 9.04 -22.30
CA HIS A 198 7.30 9.34 -23.20
C HIS A 198 8.47 8.38 -23.07
N ASN A 199 8.52 7.55 -22.03
CA ASN A 199 9.57 6.57 -21.87
C ASN A 199 9.07 5.19 -22.32
N ASP A 200 9.54 4.77 -23.50
CA ASP A 200 9.35 3.42 -24.04
C ASP A 200 9.76 2.32 -23.04
N ASP A 201 10.62 2.65 -22.08
CA ASP A 201 11.11 1.75 -21.03
C ASP A 201 10.03 1.41 -19.99
N GLY A 202 8.88 2.12 -19.97
CA GLY A 202 7.78 1.88 -19.03
C GLY A 202 8.18 2.09 -17.57
N ILE A 203 9.17 2.96 -17.31
CA ILE A 203 9.68 3.21 -15.97
C ILE A 203 8.67 4.06 -15.19
N TRP A 204 8.13 3.49 -14.12
CA TRP A 204 7.24 4.17 -13.19
C TRP A 204 7.96 5.31 -12.46
N GLN A 205 7.29 6.46 -12.35
CA GLN A 205 7.80 7.62 -11.62
C GLN A 205 7.01 7.86 -10.34
N CYS A 206 7.60 8.61 -9.40
CA CYS A 206 6.90 9.10 -8.23
C CYS A 206 5.78 10.08 -8.61
N ASN A 207 4.53 9.79 -8.27
CA ASN A 207 3.40 10.70 -8.54
C ASN A 207 3.28 11.80 -7.47
N VAL A 208 4.08 12.85 -7.62
CA VAL A 208 4.14 13.98 -6.67
C VAL A 208 2.86 14.81 -6.59
N LYS A 209 1.96 14.65 -7.57
CA LYS A 209 0.66 15.34 -7.65
C LYS A 209 -0.40 14.66 -6.81
N THR A 210 -0.33 13.34 -6.67
CA THR A 210 -1.40 12.57 -6.01
C THR A 210 -0.99 11.92 -4.69
N VAL A 211 0.31 11.73 -4.44
CA VAL A 211 0.79 10.89 -3.31
C VAL A 211 0.24 11.34 -1.96
N SER A 212 -0.03 12.64 -1.77
CA SER A 212 -0.61 13.19 -0.54
C SER A 212 -2.02 12.69 -0.24
N PHE A 213 -2.75 12.17 -1.23
CA PHE A 213 -4.09 11.63 -1.04
C PHE A 213 -4.10 10.16 -0.56
N ILE A 214 -2.97 9.46 -0.57
CA ILE A 214 -2.90 8.05 -0.15
C ILE A 214 -3.46 7.84 1.29
N PRO A 215 -3.10 8.64 2.30
CA PRO A 215 -3.57 8.42 3.66
C PRO A 215 -5.10 8.56 3.80
N ILE A 216 -5.69 9.56 3.14
CA ILE A 216 -7.15 9.76 3.16
C ILE A 216 -7.88 8.64 2.41
N VAL A 217 -7.36 8.22 1.25
CA VAL A 217 -7.93 7.14 0.46
C VAL A 217 -7.87 5.80 1.20
N ALA A 218 -6.74 5.46 1.82
CA ALA A 218 -6.60 4.25 2.61
C ALA A 218 -7.56 4.23 3.82
N ARG A 219 -7.71 5.37 4.50
CA ARG A 219 -8.64 5.53 5.63
C ARG A 219 -10.09 5.31 5.19
N LEU A 220 -10.51 5.94 4.09
CA LEU A 220 -11.87 5.79 3.56
C LEU A 220 -12.14 4.37 3.06
N ALA A 221 -11.15 3.73 2.43
CA ALA A 221 -11.26 2.34 1.99
C ALA A 221 -11.49 1.37 3.16
N ILE A 222 -10.94 1.67 4.34
CA ILE A 222 -11.22 0.91 5.58
C ILE A 222 -12.61 1.26 6.12
N GLU A 223 -12.98 2.55 6.14
CA GLU A 223 -14.30 2.99 6.61
C GLU A 223 -15.46 2.34 5.83
N PHE A 224 -15.28 2.13 4.53
CA PHE A 224 -16.28 1.53 3.64
C PHE A 224 -16.12 0.01 3.47
N ASP A 225 -15.27 -0.65 4.24
CA ASP A 225 -14.98 -2.09 4.11
C ASP A 225 -14.68 -2.51 2.65
N SER A 226 -13.99 -1.64 1.90
CA SER A 226 -13.73 -1.84 0.46
C SER A 226 -12.74 -2.98 0.19
N PHE A 227 -11.99 -3.40 1.21
CA PHE A 227 -11.00 -4.47 1.15
C PHE A 227 -11.04 -5.33 2.41
N GLU A 228 -10.46 -6.53 2.34
CA GLU A 228 -10.21 -7.34 3.53
C GLU A 228 -9.31 -6.57 4.52
N GLU A 229 -9.53 -6.79 5.83
CA GLU A 229 -8.85 -6.05 6.91
C GLU A 229 -7.31 -6.13 6.82
N ASP A 230 -6.78 -7.28 6.39
CA ASP A 230 -5.34 -7.50 6.21
C ASP A 230 -4.75 -6.69 5.04
N LYS A 231 -5.58 -6.20 4.11
CA LYS A 231 -5.16 -5.33 3.00
C LYS A 231 -4.98 -3.87 3.41
N ARG A 232 -5.46 -3.48 4.60
CA ARG A 232 -5.31 -2.14 5.19
C ARG A 232 -5.69 -1.02 4.22
N GLY A 233 -6.92 -1.09 3.69
CA GLY A 233 -7.43 -0.09 2.75
C GLY A 233 -6.70 -0.10 1.40
N GLY A 234 -6.23 -1.27 0.96
CA GLY A 234 -5.54 -1.46 -0.31
C GLY A 234 -4.02 -1.22 -0.28
N LEU A 235 -3.46 -0.72 0.84
CA LEU A 235 -2.01 -0.49 0.96
C LEU A 235 -1.16 -1.75 0.79
N LEU A 236 -1.74 -2.92 1.09
CA LEU A 236 -1.12 -4.24 0.93
C LEU A 236 -1.74 -5.08 -0.19
N CYS A 237 -2.36 -4.43 -1.17
CA CYS A 237 -2.67 -5.07 -2.45
C CYS A 237 -1.40 -5.11 -3.30
N LEU A 238 -1.11 -6.29 -3.86
CA LEU A 238 -0.02 -6.46 -4.81
C LEU A 238 -0.42 -5.82 -6.13
N ASP A 239 0.50 -5.10 -6.76
CA ASP A 239 0.40 -4.71 -8.16
C ASP A 239 0.89 -5.84 -9.09
N ARG A 240 1.14 -5.48 -10.36
CA ARG A 240 1.69 -6.39 -11.38
C ARG A 240 3.06 -6.94 -11.04
N ASP A 241 3.93 -6.09 -10.49
CA ASP A 241 5.32 -6.40 -10.21
C ASP A 241 5.48 -7.12 -8.87
N GLY A 242 4.36 -7.32 -8.16
CA GLY A 242 4.33 -7.92 -6.83
C GLY A 242 4.70 -6.94 -5.74
N ASP A 243 4.58 -5.64 -6.03
CA ASP A 243 4.88 -4.56 -5.11
C ASP A 243 3.60 -4.06 -4.42
N TYR A 244 3.74 -3.70 -3.15
CA TYR A 244 2.69 -3.05 -2.37
C TYR A 244 2.78 -1.53 -2.56
N VAL A 245 1.70 -0.80 -2.23
CA VAL A 245 1.76 0.68 -2.18
C VAL A 245 2.89 1.16 -1.25
N LEU A 246 3.17 0.41 -0.18
CA LEU A 246 4.31 0.70 0.70
C LEU A 246 5.67 0.59 0.00
N HIS A 247 5.83 -0.33 -0.95
CA HIS A 247 7.04 -0.42 -1.79
C HIS A 247 7.11 0.72 -2.79
N LEU A 248 5.98 1.06 -3.42
CA LEU A 248 5.88 2.20 -4.34
C LEU A 248 6.26 3.52 -3.65
N LEU A 249 5.91 3.68 -2.37
CA LEU A 249 6.34 4.80 -1.55
C LEU A 249 7.84 4.83 -1.21
N MET A 250 8.59 3.77 -1.53
CA MET A 250 10.06 3.72 -1.39
C MET A 250 10.80 3.98 -2.69
N LEU A 251 10.11 4.00 -3.83
CA LEU A 251 10.74 4.27 -5.11
C LEU A 251 11.42 5.65 -5.08
N PRO A 252 12.65 5.79 -5.60
CA PRO A 252 13.19 7.08 -5.95
C PRO A 252 12.66 7.48 -7.34
N SER A 253 12.70 8.78 -7.59
CA SER A 253 12.25 9.32 -8.86
C SER A 253 13.38 9.25 -9.90
N GLU A 254 13.63 8.11 -10.54
CA GLU A 254 14.76 7.93 -11.46
C GLU A 254 14.74 8.90 -12.65
N THR A 255 13.58 9.21 -13.20
CA THR A 255 13.46 9.92 -14.47
C THR A 255 13.69 11.44 -14.37
N LEU A 256 13.79 11.99 -13.17
CA LEU A 256 13.93 13.43 -12.97
C LEU A 256 15.38 13.93 -13.09
N LYS A 257 16.27 13.21 -13.78
CA LYS A 257 17.69 13.60 -13.98
C LYS A 257 17.86 15.07 -14.39
N ASN A 258 16.86 15.62 -15.08
CA ASN A 258 16.86 16.99 -15.59
C ASN A 258 16.26 18.05 -14.64
N LEU A 259 15.65 17.66 -13.51
CA LEU A 259 14.87 18.57 -12.64
C LEU A 259 15.63 19.03 -11.40
N GLY A 260 16.92 19.36 -11.57
CA GLY A 260 17.84 19.88 -10.55
C GLY A 260 17.15 20.53 -9.34
N GLY A 261 17.30 19.89 -8.17
CA GLY A 261 16.77 20.36 -6.89
C GLY A 261 15.37 19.85 -6.49
N LYS A 262 14.53 19.37 -7.43
CA LYS A 262 13.17 18.92 -7.09
C LYS A 262 13.12 17.67 -6.20
N TYR A 263 14.18 16.84 -6.21
CA TYR A 263 14.23 15.60 -5.41
C TYR A 263 13.96 15.79 -3.92
N ARG A 264 14.45 16.88 -3.32
CA ARG A 264 14.22 17.13 -1.89
C ARG A 264 12.73 17.32 -1.60
N ALA A 265 12.01 18.02 -2.48
CA ALA A 265 10.57 18.23 -2.34
C ALA A 265 9.79 16.92 -2.50
N ILE A 266 10.26 16.01 -3.36
CA ILE A 266 9.66 14.68 -3.53
C ILE A 266 9.85 13.84 -2.29
N ASP A 267 11.09 13.75 -1.79
CA ASP A 267 11.40 13.00 -0.57
C ASP A 267 10.61 13.54 0.62
N ASP A 268 10.44 14.87 0.70
CA ASP A 268 9.58 15.52 1.70
C ASP A 268 8.11 15.10 1.58
N LYS A 269 7.51 15.15 0.37
CA LYS A 269 6.10 14.75 0.17
C LYS A 269 5.88 13.29 0.59
N TYR A 270 6.75 12.38 0.16
CA TYR A 270 6.60 10.95 0.47
C TYR A 270 6.86 10.68 1.96
N LEU A 271 7.82 11.37 2.58
CA LEU A 271 8.03 11.29 4.02
C LEU A 271 6.78 11.74 4.79
N GLN A 272 6.13 12.83 4.39
CA GLN A 272 4.89 13.28 5.06
C GLN A 272 3.80 12.21 4.98
N VAL A 273 3.66 11.53 3.84
CA VAL A 273 2.72 10.42 3.66
C VAL A 273 3.05 9.26 4.62
N LEU A 274 4.31 8.85 4.72
CA LEU A 274 4.72 7.80 5.68
C LEU A 274 4.45 8.19 7.14
N ILE A 275 4.69 9.46 7.50
CA ILE A 275 4.37 9.99 8.84
C ILE A 275 2.86 9.93 9.10
N GLN A 276 2.03 10.34 8.14
CA GLN A 276 0.57 10.28 8.27
C GLN A 276 0.08 8.84 8.37
N LEU A 277 0.55 7.93 7.52
CA LEU A 277 0.20 6.50 7.59
C LEU A 277 0.59 5.90 8.94
N ARG A 278 1.74 6.28 9.51
CA ARG A 278 2.14 5.90 10.87
C ARG A 278 1.16 6.43 11.92
N LYS A 279 0.79 7.71 11.86
CA LYS A 279 -0.15 8.33 12.81
C LYS A 279 -1.54 7.67 12.76
N LEU A 280 -1.97 7.23 11.59
CA LEU A 280 -3.22 6.49 11.39
C LEU A 280 -3.12 5.01 11.79
N GLY A 281 -1.95 4.51 12.19
CA GLY A 281 -1.73 3.10 12.50
C GLY A 281 -1.75 2.17 11.28
N LEU A 282 -1.70 2.73 10.07
CA LEU A 282 -1.72 1.99 8.80
C LEU A 282 -0.34 1.51 8.38
N LEU A 283 0.71 2.27 8.70
CA LEU A 283 2.10 1.83 8.64
C LEU A 283 2.55 1.44 10.06
N LYS A 284 3.04 0.21 10.20
CA LYS A 284 3.49 -0.37 11.46
C LYS A 284 5.00 -0.56 11.44
N LYS A 285 5.61 -0.65 12.61
CA LYS A 285 7.07 -0.84 12.73
C LYS A 285 7.50 -2.14 12.04
N GLU A 286 6.72 -3.21 12.23
CA GLU A 286 6.99 -4.55 11.71
C GLU A 286 6.95 -4.59 10.18
N ASP A 287 6.25 -3.64 9.54
CA ASP A 287 6.17 -3.56 8.08
C ASP A 287 7.53 -3.24 7.44
N ILE A 288 8.36 -2.44 8.13
CA ILE A 288 9.67 -2.03 7.63
C ILE A 288 10.51 -3.27 7.31
N GLN A 289 10.53 -4.22 8.25
CA GLN A 289 11.25 -5.48 8.08
C GLN A 289 10.46 -6.49 7.23
N ARG A 290 9.16 -6.66 7.52
CA ARG A 290 8.33 -7.68 6.85
C ARG A 290 8.27 -7.49 5.33
N TYR A 291 8.27 -6.25 4.87
CA TYR A 291 8.19 -5.90 3.46
C TYR A 291 9.53 -5.39 2.91
N ASN A 292 10.63 -5.50 3.66
CA ASN A 292 11.96 -5.04 3.25
C ASN A 292 11.96 -3.58 2.74
N LEU A 293 11.18 -2.68 3.36
CA LEU A 293 10.98 -1.31 2.87
C LEU A 293 12.31 -0.56 2.77
N LEU A 294 13.23 -0.80 3.71
CA LEU A 294 14.55 -0.20 3.68
C LEU A 294 15.40 -0.71 2.50
N HIS A 295 15.32 -1.99 2.15
CA HIS A 295 16.00 -2.52 0.95
C HIS A 295 15.44 -1.93 -0.32
N TYR A 296 14.11 -1.80 -0.44
CA TYR A 296 13.49 -1.14 -1.59
C TYR A 296 13.98 0.30 -1.74
N LEU A 297 14.07 1.04 -0.64
CA LEU A 297 14.57 2.42 -0.65
C LEU A 297 16.05 2.51 -1.07
N CYS A 298 16.86 1.51 -0.75
CA CYS A 298 18.30 1.48 -1.04
C CYS A 298 18.63 0.83 -2.39
N GLY A 299 17.81 -0.09 -2.89
CA GLY A 299 18.04 -0.97 -4.03
C GLY A 299 18.06 -0.28 -5.39
N VAL A 300 17.60 0.96 -5.45
CA VAL A 300 17.37 1.62 -6.71
C VAL A 300 18.64 2.33 -7.19
N ARG A 301 19.02 2.02 -8.43
CA ARG A 301 20.35 2.29 -8.99
C ARG A 301 20.41 3.70 -9.59
N GLY A 302 20.33 4.71 -8.73
CA GLY A 302 20.52 6.11 -9.10
C GLY A 302 21.70 6.74 -8.36
N GLU A 303 22.61 7.43 -9.07
CA GLU A 303 23.86 7.94 -8.50
C GLU A 303 23.68 9.15 -7.55
N ASP A 304 22.55 9.87 -7.61
CA ASP A 304 22.42 11.20 -6.97
C ASP A 304 21.12 11.46 -6.18
N TYR A 305 20.26 10.46 -5.98
CA TYR A 305 18.91 10.69 -5.44
C TYR A 305 18.93 10.63 -3.90
N SER A 306 18.75 11.79 -3.27
CA SER A 306 18.63 11.90 -1.80
C SER A 306 17.23 11.46 -1.36
N THR A 307 17.05 10.15 -1.14
CA THR A 307 15.95 9.57 -0.34
C THR A 307 16.26 9.59 1.15
N GLU A 308 17.14 10.51 1.54
CA GLU A 308 17.81 10.51 2.83
C GLU A 308 16.82 10.71 3.99
N LYS A 309 15.78 11.54 3.82
CA LYS A 309 14.83 11.81 4.91
C LYS A 309 13.93 10.60 5.16
N ARG A 310 13.46 9.92 4.10
CA ARG A 310 12.74 8.65 4.21
C ARG A 310 13.62 7.56 4.84
N LEU A 311 14.89 7.48 4.44
CA LEU A 311 15.84 6.51 4.98
C LEU A 311 16.05 6.73 6.47
N ARG A 312 16.35 7.97 6.88
CA ARG A 312 16.48 8.37 8.28
C ARG A 312 15.23 8.01 9.07
N PHE A 313 14.04 8.33 8.55
CA PHE A 313 12.77 8.02 9.19
C PHE A 313 12.58 6.52 9.45
N LEU A 314 12.85 5.66 8.46
CA LEU A 314 12.71 4.21 8.62
C LEU A 314 13.71 3.64 9.62
N VAL A 315 14.99 4.04 9.49
CA VAL A 315 16.07 3.54 10.35
C VAL A 315 15.91 4.00 11.80
N GLU A 316 15.52 5.25 12.03
CA GLU A 316 15.27 5.76 13.38
C GLU A 316 14.04 5.11 14.03
N TRP A 317 13.05 4.69 13.22
CA TRP A 317 11.88 3.98 13.71
C TRP A 317 12.17 2.50 14.00
N ASP A 318 12.92 1.83 13.12
CA ASP A 318 13.34 0.45 13.33
C ASP A 318 14.79 0.18 12.91
N PRO A 319 15.76 0.39 13.82
CA PRO A 319 17.17 0.16 13.52
C PRO A 319 17.50 -1.27 13.12
N ASN A 320 16.70 -2.27 13.55
CA ASN A 320 16.94 -3.67 13.23
C ASN A 320 16.82 -3.96 11.73
N ALA A 321 16.11 -3.12 10.97
CA ALA A 321 16.03 -3.22 9.51
C ALA A 321 17.42 -3.12 8.84
N LEU A 322 18.41 -2.46 9.47
CA LEU A 322 19.79 -2.41 8.98
C LEU A 322 20.51 -3.77 9.02
N THR A 323 20.08 -4.66 9.91
CA THR A 323 20.69 -5.99 10.09
C THR A 323 20.00 -7.07 9.27
N GLN A 324 18.89 -6.75 8.61
CA GLN A 324 18.11 -7.72 7.88
C GLN A 324 18.74 -7.92 6.50
N ALA A 325 19.08 -9.16 6.19
CA ALA A 325 19.49 -9.52 4.85
C ALA A 325 18.24 -9.79 3.99
N ASP A 326 18.28 -9.40 2.72
CA ASP A 326 17.22 -9.74 1.77
C ASP A 326 17.32 -11.23 1.34
N ARG A 327 16.51 -11.62 0.34
CA ARG A 327 16.51 -12.99 -0.21
C ARG A 327 17.86 -13.41 -0.83
N PHE A 328 18.74 -12.46 -1.14
CA PHE A 328 20.06 -12.69 -1.72
C PHE A 328 21.18 -12.61 -0.66
N GLY A 329 20.83 -12.40 0.61
CA GLY A 329 21.79 -12.21 1.68
C GLY A 329 22.39 -10.79 1.71
N GLN A 330 21.83 -9.82 1.00
CA GLN A 330 22.32 -8.44 0.95
C GLN A 330 21.71 -7.60 2.07
N LEU A 331 22.55 -6.82 2.74
CA LEU A 331 22.12 -5.80 3.69
C LEU A 331 21.74 -4.50 2.96
N PRO A 332 20.94 -3.61 3.57
CA PRO A 332 20.63 -2.31 2.97
C PRO A 332 21.88 -1.50 2.58
N LEU A 333 22.97 -1.66 3.33
CA LEU A 333 24.24 -1.01 3.06
C LEU A 333 24.91 -1.49 1.75
N ASP A 334 24.64 -2.73 1.31
CA ASP A 334 25.17 -3.27 0.05
C ASP A 334 24.53 -2.64 -1.19
N LEU A 335 23.32 -2.11 -1.02
CA LEU A 335 22.48 -1.66 -2.12
C LEU A 335 22.72 -0.21 -2.51
N VAL A 336 23.47 0.55 -1.71
CA VAL A 336 23.46 2.01 -1.80
C VAL A 336 24.01 2.56 -3.11
N GLY A 337 23.20 3.39 -3.76
CA GLY A 337 23.50 4.05 -5.02
C GLY A 337 24.63 5.11 -4.96
N SER A 338 24.80 5.78 -3.81
CA SER A 338 25.66 6.97 -3.67
C SER A 338 26.60 6.91 -2.46
N ILE A 339 27.71 7.66 -2.51
CA ILE A 339 28.66 7.71 -1.38
C ILE A 339 28.03 8.36 -0.13
N GLN A 340 27.11 9.31 -0.31
CA GLN A 340 26.40 9.96 0.78
C GLN A 340 25.42 9.00 1.44
N GLY A 341 24.65 8.24 0.66
CA GLY A 341 23.77 7.21 1.21
C GLY A 341 24.55 6.13 1.97
N PHE A 342 25.70 5.71 1.43
CA PHE A 342 26.62 4.79 2.10
C PHE A 342 27.07 5.36 3.45
N GLN A 343 27.53 6.61 3.48
CA GLN A 343 27.97 7.26 4.71
C GLN A 343 26.85 7.36 5.74
N VAL A 344 25.63 7.72 5.33
CA VAL A 344 24.47 7.85 6.21
C VAL A 344 24.11 6.49 6.81
N LEU A 345 23.99 5.43 6.00
CA LEU A 345 23.68 4.09 6.50
C LEU A 345 24.78 3.52 7.39
N PHE A 346 26.04 3.72 7.01
CA PHE A 346 27.17 3.30 7.83
C PHE A 346 27.16 4.02 9.18
N GLU A 347 26.93 5.33 9.17
CA GLU A 347 26.78 6.13 10.39
C GLU A 347 25.67 5.59 11.30
N TYR A 348 24.49 5.28 10.76
CA TYR A 348 23.42 4.67 11.55
C TYR A 348 23.76 3.26 12.04
N GLY A 349 24.50 2.48 11.25
CA GLY A 349 25.04 1.18 11.67
C GLY A 349 25.94 1.30 12.90
N ILE A 350 26.85 2.27 12.92
CA ILE A 350 27.69 2.57 14.08
C ILE A 350 26.87 3.11 15.25
N ARG A 351 25.94 4.04 14.99
CA ARG A 351 25.11 4.66 16.03
C ARG A 351 24.26 3.66 16.80
N TYR A 352 23.60 2.74 16.11
CA TYR A 352 22.68 1.77 16.73
C TYR A 352 23.34 0.44 17.08
N PHE A 353 24.43 0.07 16.42
CA PHE A 353 25.16 -1.19 16.66
C PHE A 353 26.67 -1.00 16.91
N PRO A 354 27.06 -0.15 17.87
CA PRO A 354 28.46 0.31 18.06
C PRO A 354 29.45 -0.79 18.46
N LYS A 355 28.98 -1.91 19.02
CA LYS A 355 29.85 -2.93 19.63
C LYS A 355 30.31 -4.01 18.67
N LYS A 356 29.40 -4.55 17.85
CA LYS A 356 29.65 -5.78 17.07
C LYS A 356 29.22 -5.62 15.63
N LYS A 357 27.93 -5.37 15.40
CA LYS A 357 27.36 -5.47 14.06
C LYS A 357 27.68 -4.27 13.16
N GLY A 358 27.83 -3.06 13.72
CA GLY A 358 27.98 -1.84 12.93
C GLY A 358 29.19 -1.86 12.00
N ILE A 359 30.38 -2.22 12.50
CA ILE A 359 31.58 -2.35 11.65
C ILE A 359 31.49 -3.60 10.77
N SER A 360 31.01 -4.72 11.31
CA SER A 360 30.89 -5.97 10.55
C SER A 360 30.00 -5.85 9.32
N PHE A 361 29.03 -4.93 9.29
CA PHE A 361 28.22 -4.67 8.09
C PHE A 361 29.05 -4.37 6.86
N LEU A 362 30.18 -3.66 6.98
CA LEU A 362 31.06 -3.35 5.84
C LEU A 362 31.65 -4.60 5.18
N PHE A 363 31.78 -5.67 5.95
CA PHE A 363 32.48 -6.88 5.56
C PHE A 363 31.54 -8.08 5.51
N HIS A 364 30.22 -7.84 5.50
CA HIS A 364 29.22 -8.89 5.36
C HIS A 364 29.42 -9.61 4.02
N LYS A 365 29.41 -10.94 4.07
CA LYS A 365 29.48 -11.84 2.92
C LYS A 365 28.05 -12.11 2.45
N PRO A 366 27.65 -11.58 1.29
CA PRO A 366 26.39 -11.97 0.68
C PRO A 366 26.39 -13.47 0.34
N ASN A 367 25.20 -14.08 0.28
CA ASN A 367 25.07 -15.52 0.00
C ASN A 367 25.48 -15.90 -1.43
N SER A 368 25.56 -14.92 -2.34
CA SER A 368 25.98 -15.15 -3.72
C SER A 368 27.50 -15.09 -3.85
N LEU A 369 28.09 -16.14 -4.42
CA LEU A 369 29.54 -16.25 -4.69
C LEU A 369 30.09 -15.12 -5.58
N TRP A 370 29.21 -14.42 -6.30
CA TRP A 370 29.59 -13.35 -7.23
C TRP A 370 29.52 -11.95 -6.63
N LEU A 371 28.99 -11.82 -5.41
CA LEU A 371 28.79 -10.51 -4.79
C LEU A 371 29.98 -10.16 -3.90
N LEU A 372 30.54 -8.98 -4.15
CA LEU A 372 31.58 -8.36 -3.34
C LEU A 372 31.01 -8.00 -1.95
N THR A 373 31.89 -7.91 -0.94
CA THR A 373 31.49 -7.31 0.34
C THR A 373 31.07 -5.85 0.12
N THR A 374 30.27 -5.29 1.03
CA THR A 374 29.87 -3.87 0.98
C THR A 374 31.08 -2.96 0.78
N PHE A 375 32.15 -3.19 1.53
CA PHE A 375 33.38 -2.41 1.46
C PHE A 375 34.05 -2.50 0.09
N GLN A 376 34.18 -3.72 -0.45
CA GLN A 376 34.78 -3.94 -1.78
C GLN A 376 33.92 -3.32 -2.89
N TYR A 377 32.60 -3.49 -2.83
CA TYR A 377 31.66 -2.89 -3.78
C TYR A 377 31.73 -1.36 -3.74
N ALA A 378 31.66 -0.77 -2.54
CA ALA A 378 31.77 0.67 -2.35
C ALA A 378 33.13 1.21 -2.84
N CYS A 379 34.24 0.53 -2.53
CA CYS A 379 35.57 0.94 -2.99
C CYS A 379 35.70 0.90 -4.51
N ASN A 380 35.12 -0.11 -5.16
CA ASN A 380 35.10 -0.22 -6.62
C ASN A 380 34.27 0.92 -7.23
N LYS A 381 33.08 1.18 -6.68
CA LYS A 381 32.13 2.16 -7.22
C LYS A 381 32.54 3.61 -6.96
N PHE A 382 32.97 3.95 -5.75
CA PHE A 382 33.20 5.34 -5.32
C PHE A 382 34.67 5.72 -5.15
N GLY A 383 35.58 4.76 -5.34
CA GLY A 383 37.02 4.91 -5.11
C GLY A 383 37.41 4.58 -3.66
N GLY A 384 38.40 3.69 -3.51
CA GLY A 384 38.81 3.17 -2.21
C GLY A 384 39.24 4.23 -1.19
N GLU A 385 40.00 5.25 -1.61
CA GLU A 385 40.45 6.31 -0.70
C GLU A 385 39.28 7.17 -0.18
N LYS A 386 38.27 7.41 -1.02
CA LYS A 386 37.07 8.16 -0.64
C LYS A 386 36.23 7.39 0.38
N VAL A 387 36.06 6.08 0.16
CA VAL A 387 35.31 5.19 1.06
C VAL A 387 36.03 5.03 2.40
N LYS A 388 37.34 4.75 2.40
CA LYS A 388 38.15 4.67 3.62
C LYS A 388 38.07 5.96 4.43
N LYS A 389 38.21 7.12 3.77
CA LYS A 389 38.07 8.42 4.44
C LYS A 389 36.70 8.59 5.08
N SER A 390 35.62 8.26 4.37
CA SER A 390 34.25 8.35 4.90
C SER A 390 34.03 7.46 6.13
N ILE A 391 34.58 6.24 6.09
CA ILE A 391 34.56 5.29 7.22
C ILE A 391 35.33 5.89 8.40
N GLU A 392 36.57 6.33 8.20
CA GLU A 392 37.41 6.90 9.25
C GLU A 392 36.78 8.16 9.88
N ASP A 393 36.30 9.10 9.06
CA ASP A 393 35.60 10.31 9.52
C ASP A 393 34.39 9.95 10.40
N THR A 394 33.65 8.91 10.03
CA THR A 394 32.50 8.42 10.81
C THR A 394 32.95 7.79 12.12
N LEU A 395 33.95 6.91 12.11
CA LEU A 395 34.46 6.25 13.32
C LEU A 395 35.06 7.28 14.31
N VAL A 396 35.77 8.31 13.81
CA VAL A 396 36.30 9.40 14.64
C VAL A 396 35.18 10.20 15.29
N ARG A 397 34.11 10.54 14.54
CA ARG A 397 32.95 11.28 15.10
C ARG A 397 32.29 10.54 16.27
N TYR A 398 32.20 9.22 16.21
CA TYR A 398 31.56 8.41 17.26
C TYR A 398 32.51 7.95 18.37
N SER A 399 33.83 8.07 18.19
CA SER A 399 34.81 7.66 19.20
C SER A 399 34.67 8.41 20.53
N SER A 400 34.09 9.62 20.52
CA SER A 400 33.87 10.43 21.74
C SER A 400 32.56 10.11 22.46
N SER A 401 31.51 9.75 21.72
CA SER A 401 30.15 9.58 22.26
C SER A 401 29.82 8.13 22.59
N THR A 402 30.39 7.17 21.85
CA THR A 402 30.12 5.74 22.04
C THR A 402 31.36 4.96 21.65
N PRO A 403 32.27 4.69 22.61
CA PRO A 403 33.51 3.99 22.34
C PRO A 403 33.23 2.64 21.67
N ILE A 404 33.78 2.48 20.47
CA ILE A 404 33.74 1.22 19.74
C ILE A 404 34.64 0.26 20.50
N ASN A 405 34.09 -0.86 20.97
CA ASN A 405 34.90 -1.89 21.59
C ASN A 405 35.63 -2.67 20.48
N SER A 406 36.81 -2.18 20.09
CA SER A 406 37.61 -2.78 19.00
C SER A 406 37.89 -4.27 19.25
N ALA A 407 38.15 -4.65 20.50
CA ALA A 407 38.38 -6.03 20.91
C ALA A 407 37.17 -6.93 20.65
N ASP A 408 35.98 -6.51 21.08
CA ASP A 408 34.74 -7.24 20.81
C ASP A 408 34.42 -7.29 19.31
N ALA A 409 34.67 -6.20 18.58
CA ALA A 409 34.45 -6.14 17.14
C ALA A 409 35.38 -7.12 16.41
N LEU A 410 36.66 -7.19 16.80
CA LEU A 410 37.64 -8.11 16.23
C LEU A 410 37.26 -9.56 16.49
N LEU A 411 36.92 -9.91 17.74
CA LEU A 411 36.48 -11.26 18.10
C LEU A 411 35.20 -11.65 17.37
N SER A 412 34.24 -10.73 17.27
CA SER A 412 32.98 -10.99 16.55
C SER A 412 33.23 -11.20 15.07
N ALA A 413 34.06 -10.37 14.43
CA ALA A 413 34.44 -10.52 13.03
C ALA A 413 35.23 -11.81 12.74
N ALA A 414 36.00 -12.30 13.72
CA ALA A 414 36.79 -13.52 13.57
C ALA A 414 35.96 -14.81 13.73
N ILE A 415 34.86 -14.77 14.49
CA ILE A 415 33.99 -15.93 14.78
C ILE A 415 32.79 -16.00 13.83
N ASP A 416 32.31 -14.85 13.34
CA ASP A 416 31.14 -14.78 12.46
C ASP A 416 31.50 -15.19 11.03
N GLU A 417 31.03 -16.36 10.60
CA GLU A 417 31.29 -16.90 9.26
C GLU A 417 30.76 -15.99 8.13
N THR A 418 29.75 -15.16 8.45
CA THR A 418 29.18 -14.17 7.52
C THR A 418 30.08 -12.96 7.34
N VAL A 419 31.14 -12.79 8.14
CA VAL A 419 32.09 -11.68 8.00
C VAL A 419 33.30 -12.10 7.16
N HIS A 420 33.69 -11.28 6.20
CA HIS A 420 34.86 -11.49 5.36
C HIS A 420 36.17 -11.23 6.12
N LEU A 421 37.23 -11.96 5.77
CA LEU A 421 38.54 -11.87 6.43
C LEU A 421 39.14 -10.46 6.36
N ASP A 422 38.78 -9.69 5.32
CA ASP A 422 39.13 -8.27 5.19
C ASP A 422 38.68 -7.44 6.41
N GLY A 423 37.58 -7.81 7.08
CA GLY A 423 37.12 -7.14 8.29
C GLY A 423 38.06 -7.33 9.48
N VAL A 424 38.61 -8.55 9.62
CA VAL A 424 39.63 -8.86 10.64
C VAL A 424 40.91 -8.07 10.34
N TYR A 425 41.37 -8.09 9.09
CA TYR A 425 42.55 -7.31 8.68
C TYR A 425 42.36 -5.81 8.85
N PHE A 426 41.17 -5.29 8.54
CA PHE A 426 40.83 -3.88 8.70
C PHE A 426 40.95 -3.45 10.17
N LEU A 427 40.35 -4.22 11.09
CA LEU A 427 40.40 -3.93 12.52
C LEU A 427 41.84 -4.01 13.08
N LEU A 428 42.63 -5.00 12.67
CA LEU A 428 44.04 -5.13 13.09
C LEU A 428 44.91 -3.98 12.57
N ARG A 429 44.66 -3.49 11.35
CA ARG A 429 45.40 -2.34 10.81
C ARG A 429 45.07 -1.04 11.51
N ARG A 430 43.84 -0.89 12.01
CA ARG A 430 43.39 0.30 12.75
C ARG A 430 44.03 0.39 14.13
N GLU A 431 44.18 -0.75 14.82
CA GLU A 431 44.76 -0.82 16.16
C GLU A 431 45.70 -2.03 16.26
N PRO A 432 46.97 -1.89 15.84
CA PRO A 432 47.89 -3.02 15.69
C PRO A 432 48.28 -3.69 17.02
N ASP A 433 48.10 -3.01 18.16
CA ASP A 433 48.37 -3.54 19.49
C ASP A 433 47.17 -4.28 20.11
N MET A 434 46.04 -4.38 19.39
CA MET A 434 44.81 -4.98 19.89
C MET A 434 44.96 -6.45 20.29
N LEU A 435 45.74 -7.24 19.55
CA LEU A 435 46.01 -8.64 19.91
C LEU A 435 46.78 -8.74 21.23
N HIS A 436 47.77 -7.87 21.44
CA HIS A 436 48.53 -7.84 22.70
C HIS A 436 47.63 -7.42 23.87
N LYS A 437 46.73 -6.45 23.66
CA LYS A 437 45.74 -6.02 24.65
C LYS A 437 44.80 -7.16 25.03
N LEU A 438 44.28 -7.91 24.05
CA LEU A 438 43.44 -9.09 24.27
C LEU A 438 44.17 -10.19 25.04
N LEU A 439 45.42 -10.47 24.71
CA LEU A 439 46.23 -11.48 25.40
C LEU A 439 46.60 -11.05 26.83
N SER A 440 46.83 -9.76 27.04
CA SER A 440 47.17 -9.20 28.37
C SER A 440 45.96 -9.10 29.30
N SER A 441 44.74 -9.00 28.74
CA SER A 441 43.50 -8.92 29.52
C SER A 441 42.93 -10.28 29.90
N LEU A 442 43.47 -11.39 29.36
CA LEU A 442 43.16 -12.71 29.88
C LEU A 442 43.59 -12.73 31.36
N PRO A 443 42.67 -12.97 32.32
CA PRO A 443 43.08 -13.19 33.68
C PRO A 443 44.10 -14.32 33.64
N SER A 444 45.31 -14.06 34.14
CA SER A 444 46.33 -15.09 34.30
C SER A 444 45.61 -16.25 34.96
N ALA A 445 45.45 -17.35 34.23
CA ALA A 445 44.73 -18.51 34.71
C ALA A 445 45.47 -18.97 35.96
N SER A 446 45.04 -18.47 37.11
CA SER A 446 45.62 -18.77 38.40
C SER A 446 45.50 -20.27 38.49
N THR A 447 46.65 -20.90 38.46
CA THR A 447 46.81 -22.34 38.54
C THR A 447 46.37 -22.71 39.96
N SER A 448 45.07 -22.85 40.17
CA SER A 448 44.52 -23.48 41.35
C SER A 448 44.63 -24.98 41.13
N THR A 449 45.86 -25.48 41.26
CA THR A 449 46.15 -26.90 41.40
C THR A 449 45.45 -27.44 42.66
N SER A 450 44.33 -28.14 42.42
CA SER A 450 44.04 -29.52 42.86
C SER A 450 44.45 -29.98 44.26
N THR A 451 43.45 -30.34 45.08
CA THR A 451 43.26 -31.63 45.80
C THR A 451 41.91 -31.52 46.56
N ALA A 452 40.92 -32.42 46.53
CA ALA A 452 40.86 -33.88 46.38
C ALA A 452 39.57 -34.28 45.60
N VAL A 453 39.61 -35.22 44.65
CA VAL A 453 39.30 -36.67 44.80
C VAL A 453 38.02 -36.97 45.60
N ALA A 454 36.92 -37.14 44.87
CA ALA A 454 35.79 -38.05 45.14
C ALA A 454 34.88 -37.96 43.89
N ASP A 455 35.11 -38.79 42.87
CA ASP A 455 34.48 -40.11 42.73
C ASP A 455 32.94 -40.02 42.73
N CYS A 456 32.39 -39.71 41.56
CA CYS A 456 30.96 -39.87 41.27
C CYS A 456 30.84 -40.44 39.85
N ASP A 457 30.65 -41.75 39.78
CA ASP A 457 30.11 -42.46 38.63
C ASP A 457 28.88 -41.74 38.05
N ILE A 458 28.95 -41.34 36.78
CA ILE A 458 27.76 -41.00 35.99
C ILE A 458 27.79 -41.77 34.68
N ASN A 459 27.23 -42.97 34.81
CA ASN A 459 26.37 -43.68 33.89
C ASN A 459 26.07 -42.98 32.54
N ILE A 460 26.69 -43.50 31.48
CA ILE A 460 26.33 -43.21 30.09
C ILE A 460 25.00 -43.91 29.82
N ASN A 461 23.91 -43.15 29.82
CA ASN A 461 22.64 -43.62 29.28
C ASN A 461 22.30 -42.81 28.02
N CYS A 462 22.40 -43.49 26.89
CA CYS A 462 21.91 -43.04 25.59
C CYS A 462 20.41 -42.82 25.64
N ILE A 463 19.95 -41.60 25.37
CA ILE A 463 18.59 -41.37 24.89
C ILE A 463 18.71 -40.49 23.63
N ASN A 464 18.54 -41.16 22.50
CA ASN A 464 18.04 -40.53 21.28
C ASN A 464 16.66 -39.98 21.61
N ASP A 465 16.42 -38.68 21.41
CA ASP A 465 15.07 -38.23 21.13
C ASP A 465 15.08 -37.16 20.05
N THR A 466 14.78 -37.65 18.86
CA THR A 466 14.25 -36.97 17.69
C THR A 466 12.97 -36.22 18.05
N THR A 467 12.99 -34.90 17.93
CA THR A 467 11.77 -34.15 17.58
C THR A 467 12.10 -33.10 16.54
N ASP A 468 12.00 -33.53 15.28
CA ASP A 468 11.71 -32.68 14.14
C ASP A 468 10.33 -32.04 14.34
N GLU A 469 10.27 -30.84 14.92
CA GLU A 469 9.08 -30.00 14.83
C GLU A 469 9.07 -29.27 13.49
N VAL A 470 8.65 -30.01 12.46
CA VAL A 470 8.23 -29.48 11.16
C VAL A 470 7.02 -28.57 11.40
N ASN A 471 7.25 -27.27 11.36
CA ASN A 471 6.23 -26.23 11.34
C ASN A 471 5.50 -26.25 9.97
N SER A 472 4.66 -27.26 9.73
CA SER A 472 3.69 -27.24 8.63
C SER A 472 2.59 -26.26 9.00
N ARG A 473 2.75 -24.99 8.60
CA ARG A 473 1.65 -24.02 8.60
C ARG A 473 0.56 -24.57 7.68
N LYS A 474 -0.51 -25.09 8.30
CA LYS A 474 -1.79 -25.34 7.64
C LYS A 474 -2.31 -24.00 7.11
N GLU A 475 -2.12 -23.81 5.81
CA GLU A 475 -2.83 -22.83 5.02
C GLU A 475 -4.33 -23.12 5.17
N LYS A 476 -5.01 -22.29 5.96
CA LYS A 476 -6.47 -22.35 6.07
C LYS A 476 -7.00 -21.89 4.73
N ASP A 477 -7.55 -22.82 3.95
CA ASP A 477 -8.47 -22.56 2.86
C ASP A 477 -9.64 -21.71 3.37
N ARG A 478 -9.46 -20.38 3.36
CA ARG A 478 -10.55 -19.43 3.50
C ARG A 478 -11.24 -19.38 2.15
N LYS A 479 -12.39 -20.05 2.08
CA LYS A 479 -13.35 -19.96 0.98
C LYS A 479 -13.51 -18.49 0.57
N ARG A 480 -12.97 -18.14 -0.60
CA ARG A 480 -13.22 -16.87 -1.29
C ARG A 480 -14.74 -16.69 -1.41
N LYS A 481 -15.30 -15.69 -0.73
CA LYS A 481 -16.60 -15.14 -1.14
C LYS A 481 -16.35 -14.44 -2.48
N ARG A 482 -16.79 -15.06 -3.58
CA ARG A 482 -16.92 -14.36 -4.86
C ARG A 482 -17.91 -13.22 -4.64
N CYS A 483 -17.45 -11.97 -4.74
CA CYS A 483 -18.33 -10.88 -5.13
C CYS A 483 -18.86 -11.22 -6.52
N ILE A 484 -20.13 -11.61 -6.58
CA ILE A 484 -20.87 -11.65 -7.83
C ILE A 484 -21.18 -10.18 -8.13
N ILE A 485 -20.45 -9.61 -9.08
CA ILE A 485 -20.78 -8.32 -9.67
C ILE A 485 -22.01 -8.60 -10.54
N SER A 486 -23.17 -8.12 -10.08
CA SER A 486 -24.43 -8.11 -10.82
C SER A 486 -24.52 -6.90 -11.72
#